data_AF-A0A2Z3GHT5-F1
#
_entry.id   AF-A0A2Z3GHT5-F1
#
_cell.length_a   1.000
_cell.length_b   1.000
_cell.length_c   1.000
_cell.angle_alpha   90.00
_cell.angle_beta   90.00
_cell.angle_gamma   90.00
#
_symmetry.space_group_name_H-M   'P 1'
#
loop_
_entity.id
_entity.type
_entity.pdbx_description
1 polymer ?
#
loop_
_entity_poly.entity_id
_entity_poly.type
_entity_poly.pdbx_seq_one_letter_code
_entity_poly.pdbx_strand_id
1 'polypeptide(L)'
;MKKTLYDVGGRPFYDDDIQTIQDEAQIAALAIYRALGRDCIVSGCAVAATGSTYSVGTGLVYLGGELLRFLGATAVALPAALVAGAVAVLDERTYQTGDTKTCIQEQSAVLGAAGAGVPVYPAGGLTLQHLLRAAQWEAGDVKWGQLLTTNYDATGLGVPGSAAWGWALCNGQNKTADLRGAFAAGYDPDRPDYAAVGATGGEEAHTLGARELPVTAAPRYNGRITFSGGDSNGYAAQDGGATTFGGGQAHENRPPFYVLAARQWVGI
;
A
#
# COMPACT_ATOMS: atom_id res chain seq x y z
N MET A 1 11.85 10.75 -38.09
CA MET A 1 13.31 10.74 -37.86
C MET A 1 13.94 11.65 -38.91
N LYS A 2 14.44 12.83 -38.50
CA LYS A 2 15.22 13.70 -39.41
C LYS A 2 16.56 13.00 -39.68
N LYS A 3 17.03 13.01 -40.92
CA LYS A 3 18.31 12.40 -41.32
C LYS A 3 19.20 13.50 -41.87
N THR A 4 20.37 13.67 -41.26
CA THR A 4 21.41 14.55 -41.80
C THR A 4 22.02 13.87 -43.02
N LEU A 5 21.86 14.46 -44.19
CA LEU A 5 22.47 13.97 -45.43
C LEU A 5 23.88 14.55 -45.52
N TYR A 6 24.89 13.70 -45.37
CA TYR A 6 26.30 14.07 -45.50
C TYR A 6 26.74 13.94 -46.96
N ASP A 7 26.24 14.81 -47.83
CA ASP A 7 26.79 14.92 -49.17
C ASP A 7 28.15 15.63 -49.13
N VAL A 8 29.06 15.25 -50.04
CA VAL A 8 30.38 15.86 -50.16
C VAL A 8 30.22 17.31 -50.61
N GLY A 9 30.54 18.26 -49.72
CA GLY A 9 30.23 19.69 -49.87
C GLY A 9 29.01 20.17 -49.05
N GLY A 10 28.44 19.30 -48.21
CA GLY A 10 27.21 19.51 -47.46
C GLY A 10 27.30 20.50 -46.28
N ARG A 11 26.13 21.07 -45.96
CA ARG A 11 25.83 22.11 -44.95
C ARG A 11 26.65 21.92 -43.65
N PRO A 12 27.46 22.92 -43.23
CA PRO A 12 28.16 22.87 -41.95
C PRO A 12 27.16 22.80 -40.78
N PHE A 13 27.54 22.13 -39.68
CA PHE A 13 26.72 22.10 -38.46
C PHE A 13 26.55 23.53 -37.94
N TYR A 14 25.31 24.01 -37.88
CA TYR A 14 24.97 25.27 -37.24
C TYR A 14 24.51 25.02 -35.80
N ASP A 15 24.54 26.07 -34.99
CA ASP A 15 24.06 26.03 -33.60
C ASP A 15 22.60 25.52 -33.52
N ASP A 16 21.76 25.86 -34.51
CA ASP A 16 20.38 25.37 -34.65
C ASP A 16 20.28 23.83 -34.76
N ASP A 17 21.25 23.18 -35.42
CA ASP A 17 21.26 21.72 -35.56
C ASP A 17 21.60 21.04 -34.22
N ILE A 18 22.48 21.67 -33.43
CA ILE A 18 22.85 21.20 -32.08
C ILE A 18 21.69 21.41 -31.11
N GLN A 19 21.02 22.57 -31.17
CA GLN A 19 19.82 22.85 -30.39
C GLN A 19 18.70 21.84 -30.71
N THR A 20 18.49 21.53 -31.99
CA THR A 20 17.50 20.51 -32.38
C THR A 20 17.82 19.14 -31.79
N ILE A 21 19.09 18.73 -31.75
CA ILE A 21 19.49 17.44 -31.14
C ILE A 21 19.27 17.47 -29.62
N GLN A 22 19.60 18.58 -28.97
CA GLN A 22 19.39 18.76 -27.54
C GLN A 22 17.89 18.67 -27.19
N ASP A 23 17.04 19.38 -27.93
CA ASP A 23 15.59 19.39 -27.71
C ASP A 23 14.96 18.02 -27.93
N GLU A 24 15.30 17.34 -29.03
CA GLU A 24 14.76 16.02 -29.34
C GLU A 24 15.22 14.97 -28.32
N ALA A 25 16.49 15.02 -27.88
CA ALA A 25 17.00 14.15 -26.84
C ALA A 25 16.29 14.40 -25.49
N GLN A 26 16.06 15.67 -25.16
CA GLN A 26 15.35 16.07 -23.94
C GLN A 26 13.88 15.64 -24.00
N ILE A 27 13.18 15.84 -25.12
CA ILE A 27 11.80 15.38 -25.30
C ILE A 27 11.71 13.86 -25.17
N ALA A 28 12.62 13.12 -25.82
CA ALA A 28 12.64 11.66 -25.76
C ALA A 28 12.88 11.15 -24.33
N ALA A 29 13.83 11.75 -23.60
CA ALA A 29 14.12 11.39 -22.22
C ALA A 29 12.94 11.73 -21.27
N LEU A 30 12.27 12.86 -21.50
CA LEU A 30 11.19 13.35 -20.64
C LEU A 30 9.82 12.72 -20.94
N ALA A 31 9.65 12.07 -22.09
CA ALA A 31 8.36 11.52 -22.52
C ALA A 31 7.75 10.55 -21.49
N ILE A 32 8.58 9.68 -20.89
CA ILE A 32 8.15 8.73 -19.86
C ILE A 32 7.68 9.45 -18.61
N TYR A 33 8.40 10.49 -18.18
CA TYR A 33 8.09 11.22 -16.95
C TYR A 33 6.87 12.13 -17.10
N ARG A 34 6.70 12.75 -18.29
CA ARG A 34 5.50 13.54 -18.61
C ARG A 34 4.22 12.71 -18.57
N ALA A 35 4.30 11.44 -18.97
CA ALA A 35 3.16 10.52 -18.92
C ALA A 35 2.70 10.20 -17.48
N LEU A 36 3.58 10.35 -16.47
CA LEU A 36 3.24 10.10 -15.07
C LEU A 36 2.42 11.24 -14.43
N GLY A 37 2.49 12.44 -15.00
CA GLY A 37 1.76 13.62 -14.52
C GLY A 37 2.13 14.11 -13.11
N ARG A 38 3.23 13.60 -12.52
CA ARG A 38 3.71 13.99 -11.18
C ARG A 38 5.23 14.05 -11.13
N ASP A 39 5.74 14.98 -10.33
CA ASP A 39 7.16 15.12 -10.04
C ASP A 39 7.63 13.96 -9.14
N CYS A 40 8.85 13.47 -9.34
CA CYS A 40 9.39 12.34 -8.58
C CYS A 40 10.92 12.24 -8.61
N ILE A 41 11.48 11.44 -7.70
CA ILE A 41 12.87 11.00 -7.74
C ILE A 41 13.00 9.88 -8.78
N VAL A 42 13.82 10.12 -9.80
CA VAL A 42 14.08 9.13 -10.86
C VAL A 42 15.10 8.09 -10.39
N SER A 43 16.17 8.54 -9.73
CA SER A 43 17.24 7.68 -9.23
C SER A 43 18.02 8.37 -8.09
N GLY A 44 18.62 7.57 -7.21
CA GLY A 44 19.41 8.08 -6.09
C GLY A 44 18.55 8.72 -5.00
N CYS A 45 19.02 9.85 -4.46
CA CYS A 45 18.40 10.55 -3.33
C CYS A 45 18.11 9.63 -2.13
N ALA A 46 19.00 8.66 -1.89
CA ALA A 46 18.86 7.71 -0.79
C ALA A 46 18.99 8.44 0.54
N VAL A 47 18.03 8.20 1.44
CA VAL A 47 18.00 8.80 2.77
C VAL A 47 18.74 7.89 3.74
N ALA A 48 19.67 8.45 4.50
CA ALA A 48 20.37 7.75 5.57
C ALA A 48 20.32 8.58 6.86
N ALA A 49 19.96 7.94 7.97
CA ALA A 49 19.97 8.57 9.28
C ALA A 49 21.42 8.79 9.76
N THR A 50 21.69 9.97 10.33
CA THR A 50 22.98 10.36 10.90
C THR A 50 22.73 11.06 12.23
N GLY A 51 22.66 10.27 13.31
CA GLY A 51 22.27 10.75 14.63
C GLY A 51 20.81 11.23 14.65
N SER A 52 20.58 12.49 15.03
CA SER A 52 19.27 13.15 15.02
C SER A 52 18.93 13.83 13.68
N THR A 53 19.83 13.78 12.71
CA THR A 53 19.67 14.39 11.39
C THR A 53 19.73 13.33 10.28
N TYR A 54 19.48 13.74 9.05
CA TYR A 54 19.53 12.86 7.88
C TYR A 54 20.53 13.37 6.85
N SER A 55 21.06 12.44 6.06
CA SER A 55 21.73 12.73 4.81
C SER A 55 20.89 12.20 3.66
N VAL A 56 20.84 12.97 2.57
CA VAL A 56 20.22 12.57 1.32
C VAL A 56 21.33 12.50 0.29
N GLY A 57 21.56 11.32 -0.29
CA GLY A 57 22.60 11.11 -1.29
C GLY A 57 22.32 11.85 -2.59
N THR A 58 23.30 11.85 -3.50
CA THR A 58 23.13 12.40 -4.85
C THR A 58 22.05 11.66 -5.62
N GLY A 59 21.44 12.32 -6.61
CA GLY A 59 20.42 11.68 -7.43
C GLY A 59 19.94 12.53 -8.60
N LEU A 60 18.91 12.01 -9.27
CA LEU A 60 18.23 12.64 -10.38
C LEU A 60 16.76 12.77 -10.05
N VAL A 61 16.20 13.97 -10.25
CA VAL A 61 14.84 14.32 -9.87
C VAL A 61 14.12 14.89 -11.09
N TYR A 62 12.91 14.43 -11.35
CA TYR A 62 12.01 15.03 -12.31
C TYR A 62 11.13 16.05 -11.58
N LEU A 63 11.27 17.33 -11.94
CA LEU A 63 10.64 18.47 -11.28
C LEU A 63 10.20 19.50 -12.32
N GLY A 64 8.95 19.95 -12.26
CA GLY A 64 8.49 21.07 -13.09
C GLY A 64 8.64 20.83 -14.60
N GLY A 65 8.66 19.58 -15.04
CA GLY A 65 8.84 19.22 -16.44
C GLY A 65 10.29 18.94 -16.87
N GLU A 66 11.27 19.05 -15.98
CA GLU A 66 12.70 18.89 -16.29
C GLU A 66 13.39 17.87 -15.39
N LEU A 67 14.53 17.34 -15.85
CA LEU A 67 15.39 16.45 -15.06
C LEU A 67 16.52 17.27 -14.43
N LEU A 68 16.48 17.41 -13.11
CA LEU A 68 17.46 18.15 -12.34
C LEU A 68 18.34 17.20 -11.54
N ARG A 69 19.64 17.48 -11.54
CA ARG A 69 20.61 16.79 -10.68
C ARG A 69 20.48 17.29 -9.25
N PHE A 70 20.49 16.36 -8.30
CA PHE A 70 20.60 16.65 -6.88
C PHE A 70 21.99 16.25 -6.40
N LEU A 71 22.75 17.21 -5.86
CA LEU A 71 24.13 17.00 -5.43
C LEU A 71 24.26 16.38 -4.02
N GLY A 72 23.13 16.06 -3.39
CA GLY A 72 23.11 15.56 -2.02
C GLY A 72 23.00 16.69 -0.99
N ALA A 73 22.64 16.31 0.22
CA ALA A 73 22.61 17.21 1.37
C ALA A 73 22.88 16.42 2.65
N THR A 74 23.54 17.05 3.62
CA THR A 74 23.89 16.46 4.91
C THR A 74 23.34 17.32 6.04
N ALA A 75 23.21 16.75 7.24
CA ALA A 75 22.68 17.42 8.42
C ALA A 75 21.27 18.05 8.20
N VAL A 76 20.40 17.34 7.46
CA VAL A 76 19.07 17.83 7.08
C VAL A 76 18.01 17.34 8.08
N ALA A 77 17.04 18.20 8.39
CA ALA A 77 15.81 17.82 9.07
C ALA A 77 14.76 17.35 8.04
N LEU A 78 14.21 16.16 8.24
CA LEU A 78 13.11 15.63 7.44
C LEU A 78 11.82 15.63 8.27
N PRO A 79 10.64 15.83 7.65
CA PRO A 79 10.36 15.85 6.21
C PRO A 79 10.82 17.15 5.51
N ALA A 80 11.23 17.01 4.26
CA ALA A 80 11.63 18.11 3.37
C ALA A 80 11.10 17.86 1.96
N ALA A 81 11.35 18.76 1.02
CA ALA A 81 11.02 18.55 -0.39
C ALA A 81 12.18 18.92 -1.31
N LEU A 82 12.37 18.16 -2.38
CA LEU A 82 13.27 18.51 -3.47
C LEU A 82 12.56 19.55 -4.35
N VAL A 83 13.21 20.68 -4.54
CA VAL A 83 12.72 21.82 -5.34
C VAL A 83 13.79 22.25 -6.33
N ALA A 84 13.39 22.96 -7.38
CA ALA A 84 14.35 23.55 -8.31
C ALA A 84 15.15 24.65 -7.59
N GLY A 85 16.47 24.55 -7.62
CA GLY A 85 17.38 25.53 -7.04
C GLY A 85 17.51 26.78 -7.90
N ALA A 86 18.35 27.72 -7.44
CA ALA A 86 18.73 28.87 -8.24
C ALA A 86 19.54 28.43 -9.46
N VAL A 87 19.36 29.13 -10.58
CA VAL A 87 20.18 28.94 -11.79
C VAL A 87 21.58 29.46 -11.50
N ALA A 88 22.58 28.59 -11.58
CA ALA A 88 23.97 28.93 -11.40
C ALA A 88 24.61 29.21 -12.76
N VAL A 89 25.38 30.29 -12.85
CA VAL A 89 26.21 30.60 -14.01
C VAL A 89 27.54 29.85 -13.89
N LEU A 90 27.84 28.97 -14.84
CA LEU A 90 29.04 28.12 -14.81
C LEU A 90 30.20 28.67 -15.65
N ASP A 91 29.90 29.35 -16.76
CA ASP A 91 30.92 29.94 -17.63
C ASP A 91 30.45 31.29 -18.15
N GLU A 92 31.33 32.26 -18.14
CA GLU A 92 31.12 33.61 -18.69
C GLU A 92 32.29 33.96 -19.58
N ARG A 93 32.01 34.48 -20.78
CA ARG A 93 33.05 34.86 -21.74
C ARG A 93 32.89 36.29 -22.18
N THR A 94 34.03 36.96 -22.32
CA THR A 94 34.10 38.31 -22.88
C THR A 94 34.03 38.20 -24.39
N TYR A 95 33.03 38.86 -24.98
CA TYR A 95 32.86 38.95 -26.42
C TYR A 95 33.84 39.96 -27.00
N GLN A 96 34.09 39.87 -28.31
CA GLN A 96 34.96 40.82 -29.03
C GLN A 96 34.47 42.28 -28.95
N THR A 97 33.21 42.50 -28.55
CA THR A 97 32.61 43.81 -28.30
C THR A 97 32.93 44.39 -26.91
N GLY A 98 33.64 43.65 -26.04
CA GLY A 98 34.00 44.08 -24.68
C GLY A 98 32.98 43.69 -23.60
N ASP A 99 31.80 43.21 -23.98
CA ASP A 99 30.76 42.76 -23.04
C ASP A 99 31.00 41.31 -22.60
N THR A 100 30.81 41.03 -21.31
CA THR A 100 30.77 39.67 -20.78
C THR A 100 29.36 39.11 -20.93
N LYS A 101 29.22 37.91 -21.50
CA LYS A 101 27.95 37.20 -21.54
C LYS A 101 28.12 35.81 -20.94
N THR A 102 27.08 35.36 -20.26
CA THR A 102 26.97 33.99 -19.76
C THR A 102 26.91 33.00 -20.92
N CYS A 103 27.75 31.98 -20.89
CA CYS A 103 27.84 30.94 -21.90
C CYS A 103 27.25 29.60 -21.42
N ILE A 104 27.30 29.32 -20.12
CA ILE A 104 26.77 28.07 -19.55
C ILE A 104 26.06 28.38 -18.24
N GLN A 105 24.86 27.82 -18.08
CA GLN A 105 24.10 27.84 -16.83
C GLN A 105 23.70 26.41 -16.47
N GLU A 106 23.60 26.12 -15.17
CA GLU A 106 23.08 24.86 -14.64
C GLU A 106 22.06 25.16 -13.55
N GLN A 107 20.91 24.48 -13.60
CA GLN A 107 19.97 24.44 -12.51
C GLN A 107 20.03 23.05 -11.88
N SER A 108 20.21 23.01 -10.57
CA SER A 108 20.22 21.76 -9.79
C SER A 108 19.04 21.75 -8.83
N ALA A 109 18.60 20.56 -8.44
CA ALA A 109 17.65 20.40 -7.37
C ALA A 109 18.33 20.68 -6.03
N VAL A 110 17.59 21.27 -5.10
CA VAL A 110 18.01 21.52 -3.71
C VAL A 110 16.93 21.05 -2.75
N LEU A 111 17.28 20.87 -1.48
CA LEU A 111 16.26 20.62 -0.44
C LEU A 111 15.67 21.95 0.03
N GLY A 112 14.36 22.06 -0.14
CA GLY A 112 13.53 23.12 0.40
C GLY A 112 12.60 22.63 1.51
N ALA A 113 11.71 23.52 1.95
CA ALA A 113 10.71 23.20 2.96
C ALA A 113 9.75 22.09 2.50
N ALA A 114 9.24 21.32 3.45
CA ALA A 114 8.22 20.30 3.16
C ALA A 114 7.00 20.91 2.45
N GLY A 115 6.47 20.20 1.45
CA GLY A 115 5.27 20.58 0.70
C GLY A 115 5.49 21.44 -0.55
N ALA A 116 6.71 21.90 -0.83
CA ALA A 116 7.00 22.78 -1.97
C ALA A 116 7.42 22.05 -3.27
N GLY A 117 7.51 20.72 -3.26
CA GLY A 117 8.03 19.92 -4.39
C GLY A 117 7.95 18.42 -4.10
N VAL A 118 8.92 17.66 -4.60
CA VAL A 118 8.95 16.20 -4.42
C VAL A 118 9.29 15.86 -2.97
N PRO A 119 8.40 15.19 -2.22
CA PRO A 119 8.59 15.01 -0.79
C PRO A 119 9.67 13.96 -0.49
N VAL A 120 10.46 14.26 0.54
CA VAL A 120 11.49 13.39 1.11
C VAL A 120 11.18 13.19 2.60
N TYR A 121 10.97 11.94 2.98
CA TYR A 121 10.67 11.53 4.35
C TYR A 121 11.82 10.70 4.95
N PRO A 122 11.85 10.50 6.27
CA PRO A 122 12.86 9.66 6.92
C PRO A 122 13.00 8.25 6.34
N ALA A 123 11.90 7.64 5.89
CA ALA A 123 11.93 6.30 5.29
C ALA A 123 12.27 6.31 3.79
N GLY A 124 12.31 7.48 3.15
CA GLY A 124 12.58 7.63 1.71
C GLY A 124 11.78 8.76 1.07
N GLY A 125 12.10 9.08 -0.19
CA GLY A 125 11.37 10.07 -0.98
C GLY A 125 10.42 9.45 -2.01
N LEU A 126 9.56 10.29 -2.61
CA LEU A 126 8.64 9.86 -3.65
C LEU A 126 9.42 9.50 -4.93
N THR A 127 9.57 8.21 -5.18
CA THR A 127 10.34 7.71 -6.32
C THR A 127 9.46 7.34 -7.50
N LEU A 128 10.07 7.27 -8.69
CA LEU A 128 9.44 6.74 -9.89
C LEU A 128 8.81 5.36 -9.66
N GLN A 129 9.49 4.49 -8.92
CA GLN A 129 8.98 3.15 -8.61
C GLN A 129 7.69 3.21 -7.78
N HIS A 130 7.58 4.14 -6.83
CA HIS A 130 6.34 4.35 -6.08
C HIS A 130 5.20 4.78 -6.99
N LEU A 131 5.43 5.72 -7.92
CA LEU A 131 4.43 6.17 -8.88
C LEU A 131 4.00 5.07 -9.86
N LEU A 132 4.95 4.33 -10.43
CA LEU A 132 4.66 3.24 -11.36
C LEU A 132 3.82 2.15 -10.69
N ARG A 133 4.13 1.86 -9.42
CA ARG A 133 3.41 0.89 -8.62
C ARG A 133 2.01 1.40 -8.24
N ALA A 134 1.91 2.67 -7.86
CA ALA A 134 0.63 3.33 -7.58
C ALA A 134 -0.31 3.33 -8.79
N ALA A 135 0.22 3.46 -10.00
CA ALA A 135 -0.55 3.42 -11.24
C ALA A 135 -1.18 2.04 -11.54
N GLN A 136 -0.78 0.99 -10.83
CA GLN A 136 -1.35 -0.36 -10.99
C GLN A 136 -2.59 -0.62 -10.13
N TRP A 137 -2.94 0.31 -9.25
CA TRP A 137 -3.93 0.08 -8.19
C TRP A 137 -5.02 1.14 -8.21
N GLU A 138 -6.24 0.70 -7.96
CA GLU A 138 -7.39 1.56 -7.83
C GLU A 138 -7.73 1.78 -6.36
N ALA A 139 -8.27 2.97 -6.05
CA ALA A 139 -8.68 3.29 -4.69
C ALA A 139 -9.71 2.26 -4.21
N GLY A 140 -9.41 1.59 -3.10
CA GLY A 140 -10.25 0.54 -2.56
C GLY A 140 -9.73 -0.88 -2.76
N ASP A 141 -8.71 -1.10 -3.61
CA ASP A 141 -8.09 -2.41 -3.80
C ASP A 141 -7.58 -3.01 -2.49
N VAL A 142 -7.93 -4.26 -2.20
CA VAL A 142 -7.52 -4.98 -0.99
C VAL A 142 -6.50 -6.06 -1.31
N LYS A 143 -5.44 -6.13 -0.50
CA LYS A 143 -4.45 -7.21 -0.56
C LYS A 143 -4.25 -7.84 0.82
N TRP A 144 -4.06 -9.16 0.82
CA TRP A 144 -3.68 -9.93 1.99
C TRP A 144 -2.20 -10.29 1.92
N GLY A 145 -1.48 -10.14 3.03
CA GLY A 145 -0.07 -10.47 3.09
C GLY A 145 0.50 -10.44 4.50
N GLN A 146 1.82 -10.62 4.62
CA GLN A 146 2.48 -10.49 5.92
C GLN A 146 2.43 -9.04 6.42
N LEU A 147 2.22 -8.89 7.73
CA LEU A 147 2.23 -7.59 8.39
C LEU A 147 3.66 -7.12 8.61
N LEU A 148 4.05 -6.03 7.95
CA LEU A 148 5.32 -5.34 8.17
C LEU A 148 5.07 -4.12 9.05
N THR A 149 5.06 -4.32 10.37
CA THR A 149 4.65 -3.29 11.35
C THR A 149 5.45 -1.98 11.24
N THR A 150 6.72 -2.04 10.86
CA THR A 150 7.58 -0.85 10.67
C THR A 150 7.18 0.03 9.49
N ASN A 151 6.39 -0.49 8.55
CA ASN A 151 5.93 0.24 7.38
C ASN A 151 4.61 0.98 7.62
N TYR A 152 3.99 0.85 8.79
CA TYR A 152 2.74 1.51 9.13
C TYR A 152 2.93 2.37 10.38
N ASP A 153 2.21 3.49 10.44
CA ASP A 153 2.11 4.30 11.64
C ASP A 153 1.12 3.70 12.66
N ALA A 154 0.92 4.39 13.78
CA ALA A 154 0.03 3.94 14.85
C ALA A 154 -1.45 3.81 14.42
N THR A 155 -1.85 4.47 13.33
CA THR A 155 -3.20 4.39 12.77
C THR A 155 -3.32 3.28 11.71
N GLY A 156 -2.22 2.62 11.38
CA GLY A 156 -2.15 1.66 10.29
C GLY A 156 -2.03 2.33 8.91
N LEU A 157 -1.73 3.62 8.81
CA LEU A 157 -1.42 4.27 7.53
C LEU A 157 0.02 3.98 7.14
N GLY A 158 0.27 3.67 5.88
CA GLY A 158 1.59 3.39 5.37
C GLY A 158 2.53 4.58 5.51
N VAL A 159 3.68 4.37 6.14
CA VAL A 159 4.69 5.39 6.37
C VAL A 159 5.21 5.91 5.02
N PRO A 160 5.17 7.21 4.74
CA PRO A 160 5.71 7.79 3.51
C PRO A 160 7.19 7.42 3.31
N GLY A 161 7.54 7.00 2.11
CA GLY A 161 8.87 6.49 1.74
C GLY A 161 9.06 4.98 1.95
N SER A 162 8.18 4.32 2.70
CA SER A 162 8.24 2.87 2.93
C SER A 162 7.55 2.06 1.83
N ALA A 163 7.72 0.73 1.88
CA ALA A 163 7.05 -0.18 0.95
C ALA A 163 5.51 -0.20 1.08
N ALA A 164 4.95 0.35 2.16
CA ALA A 164 3.50 0.48 2.36
C ALA A 164 2.97 1.88 2.02
N TRP A 165 3.78 2.79 1.47
CA TRP A 165 3.29 4.11 1.09
C TRP A 165 2.11 4.00 0.12
N GLY A 166 0.99 4.61 0.52
CA GLY A 166 -0.29 4.61 -0.19
C GLY A 166 -1.22 3.45 0.18
N TRP A 167 -0.78 2.56 1.07
CA TRP A 167 -1.61 1.52 1.69
C TRP A 167 -2.01 1.95 3.10
N ALA A 168 -3.17 1.47 3.56
CA ALA A 168 -3.57 1.50 4.96
C ALA A 168 -4.06 0.11 5.38
N LEU A 169 -3.84 -0.27 6.64
CA LEU A 169 -4.40 -1.52 7.19
C LEU A 169 -5.92 -1.44 7.24
N CYS A 170 -6.58 -2.55 6.92
CA CYS A 170 -8.04 -2.65 6.99
C CYS A 170 -8.51 -2.80 8.44
N ASN A 171 -8.46 -1.70 9.20
CA ASN A 171 -8.77 -1.64 10.63
C ASN A 171 -9.93 -0.67 10.97
N GLY A 172 -10.65 -0.19 9.95
CA GLY A 172 -11.71 0.81 10.10
C GLY A 172 -11.22 2.27 10.18
N GLN A 173 -9.90 2.50 10.18
CA GLN A 173 -9.30 3.84 10.14
C GLN A 173 -8.90 4.20 8.70
N ASN A 174 -8.51 5.46 8.46
CA ASN A 174 -8.03 5.92 7.15
C ASN A 174 -9.01 5.62 5.99
N LYS A 175 -10.32 5.62 6.28
CA LYS A 175 -11.42 5.30 5.35
C LYS A 175 -11.36 3.85 4.82
N THR A 176 -10.70 2.95 5.53
CA THR A 176 -10.65 1.54 5.18
C THR A 176 -11.81 0.76 5.81
N ALA A 177 -12.15 -0.37 5.20
CA ALA A 177 -13.02 -1.36 5.86
C ALA A 177 -12.29 -2.00 7.07
N ASP A 178 -13.02 -2.43 8.09
CA ASP A 178 -12.44 -3.26 9.16
C ASP A 178 -12.57 -4.74 8.78
N LEU A 179 -11.44 -5.36 8.40
CA LEU A 179 -11.38 -6.77 7.98
C LEU A 179 -10.68 -7.66 9.01
N ARG A 180 -10.41 -7.13 10.21
CA ARG A 180 -9.74 -7.90 11.27
C ARG A 180 -10.67 -9.01 11.76
N GLY A 181 -10.19 -10.26 11.68
CA GLY A 181 -10.97 -11.43 12.08
C GLY A 181 -12.14 -11.80 11.15
N ALA A 182 -12.32 -11.08 10.04
CA ALA A 182 -13.39 -11.32 9.08
C ALA A 182 -12.95 -12.29 7.97
N PHE A 183 -13.86 -13.17 7.56
CA PHE A 183 -13.73 -13.91 6.30
C PHE A 183 -14.45 -13.14 5.19
N ALA A 184 -13.78 -12.94 4.06
CA ALA A 184 -14.36 -12.21 2.94
C ALA A 184 -15.47 -13.05 2.27
N ALA A 185 -16.66 -12.46 2.15
CA ALA A 185 -17.76 -12.98 1.37
C ALA A 185 -17.95 -12.16 0.09
N GLY A 186 -18.30 -12.82 -1.01
CA GLY A 186 -18.63 -12.14 -2.25
C GLY A 186 -19.96 -11.39 -2.13
N TYR A 187 -20.02 -10.20 -2.73
CA TYR A 187 -21.27 -9.46 -2.88
C TYR A 187 -22.26 -10.25 -3.75
N ASP A 188 -23.48 -10.41 -3.28
CA ASP A 188 -24.58 -11.07 -4.00
C ASP A 188 -25.89 -10.31 -3.75
N PRO A 189 -26.41 -9.56 -4.74
CA PRO A 189 -27.62 -8.74 -4.58
C PRO A 189 -28.89 -9.57 -4.35
N ASP A 190 -28.90 -10.84 -4.73
CA ASP A 190 -30.06 -11.73 -4.60
C ASP A 190 -30.12 -12.41 -3.22
N ARG A 191 -29.07 -12.25 -2.40
CA ARG A 191 -28.96 -12.82 -1.05
C ARG A 191 -28.97 -11.71 -0.01
N PRO A 192 -30.00 -11.61 0.85
CA PRO A 192 -30.13 -10.52 1.83
C PRO A 192 -28.88 -10.32 2.71
N ASP A 193 -28.22 -11.41 3.12
CA ASP A 193 -27.02 -11.38 3.97
C ASP A 193 -25.78 -10.81 3.25
N TYR A 194 -25.77 -10.81 1.92
CA TYR A 194 -24.66 -10.37 1.06
C TYR A 194 -25.03 -9.23 0.10
N ALA A 195 -26.26 -8.71 0.20
CA ALA A 195 -26.82 -7.72 -0.72
C ALA A 195 -26.31 -6.29 -0.50
N ALA A 196 -25.48 -6.06 0.51
CA ALA A 196 -24.86 -4.78 0.80
C ALA A 196 -23.35 -4.94 1.02
N VAL A 197 -22.56 -4.09 0.37
CA VAL A 197 -21.11 -4.02 0.61
C VAL A 197 -20.85 -3.56 2.05
N GLY A 198 -20.03 -4.31 2.77
CA GLY A 198 -19.75 -4.06 4.19
C GLY A 198 -20.74 -4.71 5.16
N ALA A 199 -21.73 -5.48 4.66
CA ALA A 199 -22.52 -6.35 5.52
C ALA A 199 -21.61 -7.32 6.28
N THR A 200 -21.93 -7.54 7.56
CA THR A 200 -21.19 -8.43 8.46
C THR A 200 -22.10 -9.53 8.98
N GLY A 201 -21.50 -10.65 9.37
CA GLY A 201 -22.23 -11.80 9.91
C GLY A 201 -21.28 -12.94 10.26
N GLY A 202 -21.85 -14.10 10.60
CA GLY A 202 -21.10 -15.28 11.02
C GLY A 202 -20.83 -15.33 12.52
N GLU A 203 -20.43 -16.51 12.99
CA GLU A 203 -20.15 -16.82 14.39
C GLU A 203 -18.84 -17.60 14.47
N GLU A 204 -17.92 -17.21 15.36
CA GLU A 204 -16.67 -17.97 15.57
C GLU A 204 -16.94 -19.32 16.26
N ALA A 205 -17.91 -19.34 17.18
CA ALA A 205 -18.34 -20.55 17.86
C ALA A 205 -19.86 -20.57 17.96
N HIS A 206 -20.45 -21.77 17.84
CA HIS A 206 -21.89 -21.95 17.83
C HIS A 206 -22.33 -22.93 18.92
N THR A 207 -23.41 -22.58 19.63
CA THR A 207 -24.04 -23.45 20.63
C THR A 207 -25.32 -24.02 20.06
N LEU A 208 -25.37 -25.35 19.92
CA LEU A 208 -26.55 -26.05 19.40
C LEU A 208 -27.81 -25.72 20.21
N GLY A 209 -28.79 -25.15 19.54
CA GLY A 209 -30.13 -24.95 20.05
C GLY A 209 -30.96 -26.24 20.02
N ALA A 210 -32.03 -26.28 20.80
CA ALA A 210 -32.92 -27.44 20.87
C ALA A 210 -33.53 -27.87 19.52
N ARG A 211 -33.64 -26.95 18.55
CA ARG A 211 -34.14 -27.21 17.20
C ARG A 211 -33.09 -27.84 16.27
N GLU A 212 -31.82 -27.74 16.62
CA GLU A 212 -30.69 -28.28 15.86
C GLU A 212 -30.29 -29.67 16.36
N LEU A 213 -30.81 -30.08 17.52
CA LEU A 213 -30.67 -31.44 18.01
C LEU A 213 -31.59 -32.39 17.24
N PRO A 214 -31.12 -33.60 16.91
CA PRO A 214 -31.97 -34.61 16.30
C PRO A 214 -33.11 -34.98 17.25
N VAL A 215 -34.29 -35.23 16.68
CA VAL A 215 -35.41 -35.79 17.45
C VAL A 215 -35.03 -37.20 17.88
N THR A 216 -34.76 -37.39 19.17
CA THR A 216 -34.50 -38.70 19.75
C THR A 216 -35.68 -39.11 20.63
N ALA A 217 -36.11 -40.36 20.50
CA ALA A 217 -37.02 -40.98 21.45
C ALA A 217 -36.19 -41.81 22.43
N ALA A 218 -36.46 -41.69 23.73
CA ALA A 218 -35.85 -42.57 24.71
C ALA A 218 -36.22 -44.03 24.38
N PRO A 219 -35.25 -44.97 24.39
CA PRO A 219 -35.55 -46.38 24.18
C PRO A 219 -36.52 -46.84 25.26
N ARG A 220 -37.73 -47.24 24.87
CA ARG A 220 -38.72 -47.80 25.80
C ARG A 220 -38.30 -49.22 26.14
N TYR A 221 -37.76 -49.42 27.34
CA TYR A 221 -37.51 -50.75 27.86
C TYR A 221 -38.81 -51.33 28.44
N ASN A 222 -39.48 -52.22 27.69
CA ASN A 222 -40.64 -52.93 28.19
C ASN A 222 -40.19 -54.23 28.90
N GLY A 223 -39.50 -54.08 30.04
CA GLY A 223 -39.03 -55.19 30.84
C GLY A 223 -40.07 -55.62 31.88
N ARG A 224 -40.55 -56.87 31.81
CA ARG A 224 -41.31 -57.48 32.90
C ARG A 224 -40.34 -57.87 34.01
N ILE A 225 -40.31 -57.09 35.10
CA ILE A 225 -39.60 -57.49 36.32
C ILE A 225 -40.43 -58.57 37.00
N THR A 226 -39.91 -59.79 37.08
CA THR A 226 -40.57 -60.91 37.80
C THR A 226 -39.80 -61.16 39.09
N PHE A 227 -40.46 -60.94 40.24
CA PHE A 227 -39.90 -61.24 41.55
C PHE A 227 -40.40 -62.61 42.02
N SER A 228 -39.48 -63.53 42.31
CA SER A 228 -39.79 -64.83 42.93
C SER A 228 -39.43 -64.76 44.41
N GLY A 229 -40.32 -64.21 45.24
CA GLY A 229 -40.15 -64.13 46.70
C GLY A 229 -41.28 -63.33 47.33
N GLY A 230 -42.00 -63.93 48.28
CA GLY A 230 -43.25 -63.43 48.86
C GLY A 230 -43.12 -62.30 49.88
N ASP A 231 -42.19 -61.37 49.69
CA ASP A 231 -42.04 -60.23 50.58
C ASP A 231 -42.58 -58.96 49.88
N SER A 232 -43.70 -58.45 50.41
CA SER A 232 -44.37 -57.25 49.94
C SER A 232 -43.60 -55.99 50.35
N ASN A 233 -42.46 -55.74 49.70
CA ASN A 233 -41.81 -54.44 49.76
C ASN A 233 -42.02 -53.74 48.41
N GLY A 234 -42.86 -52.70 48.40
CA GLY A 234 -43.25 -51.98 47.20
C GLY A 234 -42.06 -51.23 46.59
N TYR A 235 -41.47 -51.80 45.54
CA TYR A 235 -40.49 -51.10 44.73
C TYR A 235 -41.20 -50.31 43.63
N ALA A 236 -41.20 -48.99 43.76
CA ALA A 236 -41.60 -48.10 42.68
C ALA A 236 -40.65 -48.29 41.49
N ALA A 237 -41.19 -48.56 40.30
CA ALA A 237 -40.41 -48.49 39.07
C ALA A 237 -39.90 -47.05 38.94
N GLN A 238 -38.62 -46.83 39.18
CA GLN A 238 -37.99 -45.56 38.88
C GLN A 238 -37.94 -45.46 37.36
N ASP A 239 -38.71 -44.53 36.81
CA ASP A 239 -38.57 -44.11 35.43
C ASP A 239 -37.13 -43.60 35.29
N GLY A 240 -36.30 -44.39 34.62
CA GLY A 240 -34.92 -44.03 34.30
C GLY A 240 -34.95 -42.96 33.23
N GLY A 241 -35.48 -41.79 33.57
CA GLY A 241 -35.62 -40.64 32.70
C GLY A 241 -34.26 -40.38 32.07
N ALA A 242 -34.23 -40.43 30.73
CA ALA A 242 -33.03 -40.20 29.96
C ALA A 242 -32.39 -38.89 30.44
N THR A 243 -31.19 -39.01 31.02
CA THR A 243 -30.41 -37.89 31.51
C THR A 243 -30.14 -36.95 30.35
N THR A 244 -30.44 -35.68 30.56
CA THR A 244 -30.14 -34.52 29.72
C THR A 244 -29.06 -34.77 28.65
N PHE A 245 -29.44 -34.69 27.37
CA PHE A 245 -28.52 -34.63 26.23
C PHE A 245 -28.16 -33.17 25.93
N GLY A 246 -26.88 -32.93 25.61
CA GLY A 246 -26.37 -31.62 25.19
C GLY A 246 -25.88 -30.77 26.36
N GLY A 247 -24.56 -30.69 26.55
CA GLY A 247 -23.94 -29.87 27.59
C GLY A 247 -23.98 -28.36 27.31
N GLY A 248 -24.64 -27.92 26.24
CA GLY A 248 -24.75 -26.52 25.82
C GLY A 248 -23.39 -25.84 25.55
N GLN A 249 -22.33 -26.63 25.35
CA GLN A 249 -20.99 -26.10 25.07
C GLN A 249 -20.93 -25.66 23.61
N ALA A 250 -20.45 -24.44 23.39
CA ALA A 250 -20.18 -23.94 22.04
C ALA A 250 -19.05 -24.75 21.40
N HIS A 251 -19.14 -25.00 20.10
CA HIS A 251 -18.06 -25.62 19.33
C HIS A 251 -17.49 -24.63 18.31
N GLU A 252 -16.23 -24.85 17.93
CA GLU A 252 -15.56 -24.10 16.85
C GLU A 252 -16.37 -24.21 15.56
N ASN A 253 -16.61 -23.07 14.91
CA ASN A 253 -17.40 -22.98 13.69
C ASN A 253 -16.56 -22.49 12.49
N ARG A 254 -15.30 -22.11 12.72
CA ARG A 254 -14.40 -21.66 11.65
C ARG A 254 -13.75 -22.86 10.96
N PRO A 255 -13.72 -22.88 9.61
CA PRO A 255 -12.84 -23.78 8.87
C PRO A 255 -11.36 -23.52 9.23
N PRO A 256 -10.43 -24.45 8.91
CA PRO A 256 -9.01 -24.19 9.04
C PRO A 256 -8.61 -22.88 8.35
N PHE A 257 -7.92 -22.00 9.09
CA PHE A 257 -7.55 -20.67 8.60
C PHE A 257 -6.07 -20.38 8.81
N TYR A 258 -5.54 -19.47 7.98
CA TYR A 258 -4.19 -18.94 8.09
C TYR A 258 -4.27 -17.41 8.13
N VAL A 259 -3.61 -16.80 9.12
CA VAL A 259 -3.76 -15.37 9.39
C VAL A 259 -2.81 -14.56 8.52
N LEU A 260 -3.39 -13.67 7.72
CA LEU A 260 -2.70 -12.62 6.97
C LEU A 260 -3.28 -11.25 7.36
N ALA A 261 -2.50 -10.19 7.18
CA ALA A 261 -3.00 -8.83 7.34
C ALA A 261 -3.61 -8.33 6.02
N ALA A 262 -4.83 -7.80 6.12
CA ALA A 262 -5.46 -7.06 5.04
C ALA A 262 -5.00 -5.60 5.03
N ARG A 263 -4.73 -5.10 3.83
CA ARG A 263 -4.44 -3.69 3.56
C ARG A 263 -5.21 -3.22 2.35
N GLN A 264 -5.61 -1.96 2.36
CA GLN A 264 -6.36 -1.31 1.30
C GLN A 264 -5.54 -0.17 0.68
N TRP A 265 -5.62 -0.04 -0.64
CA TRP A 265 -5.00 1.07 -1.36
C TRP A 265 -5.81 2.36 -1.16
N VAL A 266 -5.14 3.38 -0.62
CA VAL A 266 -5.73 4.71 -0.34
C VAL A 266 -5.14 5.81 -1.23
N GLY A 267 -4.06 5.52 -1.96
CA GLY A 267 -3.39 6.46 -2.86
C GLY A 267 -2.18 7.17 -2.25
N ILE A 268 -1.33 7.73 -3.12
CA ILE A 268 -0.11 8.50 -2.78
C ILE A 268 -0.34 9.99 -2.98
#